data_AF-A0A1I1LXS9-F1
#
_entry.id   AF-A0A1I1LXS9-F1
#
_cell.length_a   1.000
_cell.length_b   1.000
_cell.length_c   1.000
_cell.angle_alpha   90.00
_cell.angle_beta   90.00
_cell.angle_gamma   90.00
#
_symmetry.space_group_name_H-M   'P 1'
#
loop_
_entity.id
_entity.type
_entity.pdbx_description
1 polymer ?
#
loop_
_entity_poly.entity_id
_entity_poly.type
_entity_poly.pdbx_seq_one_letter_code
_entity_poly.pdbx_strand_id
1 'polypeptide(L)' 'MQAYDKYKDSGVEWLGEIPEHWEVKRIKNFTNVYNVLVS' A
#
# COMPACT_ATOMS: atom_id res chain seq x y z
N MET A 1 -9.56 20.11 -7.99
CA MET A 1 -9.01 18.83 -7.48
C MET A 1 -7.55 18.81 -7.88
N GLN A 2 -6.60 18.81 -6.94
CA GLN A 2 -5.18 18.71 -7.31
C GLN A 2 -4.85 17.24 -7.55
N ALA A 3 -4.59 16.88 -8.81
CA ALA A 3 -3.93 15.62 -9.15
C ALA A 3 -2.46 15.70 -8.71
N TYR A 4 -1.90 14.56 -8.31
CA TYR A 4 -0.52 14.49 -7.83
C TYR A 4 0.46 14.87 -8.96
N ASP A 5 1.58 15.49 -8.60
CA ASP A 5 2.56 16.03 -9.56
C ASP A 5 3.12 14.96 -10.52
N LYS A 6 3.27 13.73 -10.02
CA LYS A 6 3.84 12.59 -10.74
C LYS A 6 3.21 11.27 -10.30
N TYR A 7 3.16 10.34 -11.23
CA TYR A 7 2.70 8.97 -11.03
C TYR A 7 3.81 8.00 -11.47
N LYS A 8 3.79 6.80 -10.90
CA LYS A 8 4.68 5.69 -11.22
C LYS A 8 3.86 4.40 -11.36
N ASP A 9 4.37 3.46 -12.14
CA ASP A 9 3.77 2.12 -12.23
C ASP A 9 3.81 1.41 -10.87
N SER A 10 2.68 0.84 -10.46
CA SER A 10 2.59 0.13 -9.18
C SER A 10 3.20 -1.27 -9.19
N GLY A 11 3.48 -1.84 -10.37
CA GLY A 11 3.88 -3.23 -10.55
C GLY A 11 2.76 -4.24 -10.30
N VAL A 12 1.51 -3.78 -10.11
CA VAL A 12 0.33 -4.60 -9.85
C VAL A 12 -0.70 -4.39 -10.96
N GLU A 13 -0.93 -5.42 -11.77
CA GLU A 13 -1.71 -5.34 -13.02
C GLU A 13 -3.10 -4.71 -12.85
N TRP A 14 -3.81 -5.02 -11.76
CA TRP A 14 -5.16 -4.50 -11.52
C TRP A 14 -5.18 -3.08 -10.90
N LEU A 15 -4.05 -2.57 -10.42
CA LEU A 15 -3.96 -1.31 -9.69
C LEU A 15 -3.50 -0.13 -10.57
N GLY A 16 -2.69 -0.41 -11.61
CA GLY A 16 -2.21 0.60 -12.55
C GLY A 16 -1.19 1.57 -11.94
N GLU A 17 -1.35 2.87 -12.20
CA GLU A 17 -0.41 3.91 -11.78
C GLU A 17 -0.75 4.49 -10.40
N ILE A 18 0.27 4.70 -9.57
CA ILE A 18 0.14 5.29 -8.23
C ILE A 18 0.96 6.57 -8.12
N PRO A 19 0.63 7.50 -7.21
CA PRO A 19 1.43 8.71 -7.03
C PRO A 19 2.89 8.40 -6.68
N GLU A 20 3.83 9.14 -7.29
CA GLU A 20 5.27 8.86 -7.15
C GLU A 20 5.74 8.89 -5.69
N HIS A 21 5.18 9.81 -4.90
CA HIS A 21 5.49 10.00 -3.48
C HIS A 21 5.00 8.88 -2.55
N TRP A 22 4.18 7.94 -3.03
CA TRP A 22 3.72 6.82 -2.19
C TRP A 22 4.86 5.83 -1.93
N GLU A 23 5.06 5.49 -0.67
CA GLU A 23 6.02 4.47 -0.27
C GLU A 23 5.35 3.08 -0.21
N VAL A 24 5.96 2.08 -0.84
CA VAL A 24 5.50 0.69 -0.74
C VAL A 24 6.17 0.04 0.47
N LYS A 25 5.38 -0.39 1.45
CA LYS A 25 5.88 -1.04 2.67
C LYS A 25 5.17 -2.35 2.98
N ARG A 26 5.88 -3.29 3.60
CA ARG A 26 5.33 -4.58 4.02
C ARG A 26 4.48 -4.41 5.28
N ILE A 27 3.24 -4.88 5.24
CA ILE A 27 2.28 -4.76 6.35
C ILE A 27 2.81 -5.36 7.67
N LYS A 28 3.57 -6.47 7.59
CA LYS A 28 4.21 -7.11 8.76
C LYS A 28 5.05 -6.14 9.61
N ASN A 29 5.59 -5.08 9.00
CA ASN A 29 6.40 -4.09 9.71
C ASN A 29 5.56 -3.08 10.52
N PHE A 30 4.25 -2.98 10.26
CA PHE A 30 3.37 -1.96 10.83
C PHE A 30 2.33 -2.50 11.79
N THR A 31 2.05 -3.81 11.75
CA THR A 31 0.99 -4.40 12.56
C THR A 31 1.40 -5.74 13.16
N ASN A 32 0.87 -6.02 14.35
CA ASN A 32 0.98 -7.32 14.99
C ASN A 32 -0.28 -8.14 14.69
N VAL A 33 -0.09 -9.37 14.25
CA VAL A 33 -1.19 -10.32 14.07
C VAL A 33 -1.47 -10.96 15.42
N TYR A 34 -2.58 -10.60 16.06
CA TYR A 34 -3.04 -11.25 17.28
C TYR A 34 -3.95 -12.42 16.90
N ASN A 35 -3.62 -13.61 17.40
CA ASN A 35 -4.51 -14.76 17.31
C ASN A 35 -5.43 -14.73 18.54
N VAL A 36 -6.73 -14.56 18.32
CA VAL A 36 -7.71 -14.67 19.40
C VAL A 36 -8.20 -16.10 19.40
N LEU A 37 -7.70 -16.90 20.34
CA LEU A 37 -8.27 -18.21 20.61
C LEU A 37 -9.66 -17.98 21.23
N VAL A 38 -10.71 -18.32 20.50
CA VAL A 38 -12.06 -18.43 21.06
C VAL A 38 -12.06 -19.69 21.94
N SER A 39 -12.27 -19.53 23.25
CA SER A 39 -12.49 -20.65 24.19
C SER A 39 -13.87 -21.25 24.03
#